data_AF-A0A7S1M192-F1
#
_entry.id   AF-A0A7S1M192-F1
#
_cell.length_a   1.000
_cell.length_b   1.000
_cell.length_c   1.000
_cell.angle_alpha   90.00
_cell.angle_beta   90.00
_cell.angle_gamma   90.00
#
_symmetry.space_group_name_H-M   'P 1'
#
loop_
_entity.id
_entity.type
_entity.pdbx_description
1 polymer ?
#
loop_
_entity_poly.entity_id
_entity_poly.type
_entity_poly.pdbx_seq_one_letter_code
_entity_poly.pdbx_strand_id
1 'polypeptide(L)'
;EKPELEEQNEKLILDSAAAEKEKKRLEDEILDLLAKSDDSLLDNVKLVETLQTSKQTQIQIKQQLEQAAKTRHEIAAARDQFRECAKRASILFFVLADLGSIDTMYQFALDSYIVLFQISIKRSAEKIHTDSVAERVNVLNDWHTGSVYSNTCRGLFEKHKLLFSFHMTVR
;
A
#
# COMPACT_ATOMS: atom_id res chain seq x y z
N GLU A 1 9.56 -5.53 2.85
CA GLU A 1 10.28 -6.75 2.40
C GLU A 1 10.97 -6.51 1.05
N LYS A 2 10.30 -5.95 0.02
CA LYS A 2 10.95 -5.56 -1.25
C LYS A 2 10.77 -4.05 -1.53
N PRO A 3 11.76 -3.20 -1.24
CA PRO A 3 11.63 -1.74 -1.41
C PRO A 3 11.46 -1.34 -2.88
N GLU A 4 12.09 -2.09 -3.79
CA GLU A 4 12.01 -1.84 -5.25
C GLU A 4 10.58 -1.89 -5.79
N LEU A 5 9.75 -2.82 -5.29
CA LEU A 5 8.35 -2.93 -5.70
C LEU A 5 7.51 -1.74 -5.23
N GLU A 6 7.85 -1.14 -4.09
CA GLU A 6 7.14 0.05 -3.60
C GLU A 6 7.54 1.29 -4.39
N GLU A 7 8.84 1.46 -4.69
CA GLU A 7 9.28 2.55 -5.56
C GLU A 7 8.68 2.44 -6.97
N GLN A 8 8.60 1.22 -7.51
CA GLN A 8 7.92 0.98 -8.78
C GLN A 8 6.42 1.29 -8.71
N ASN A 9 5.75 0.95 -7.60
CA ASN A 9 4.34 1.27 -7.39
C ASN A 9 4.11 2.79 -7.34
N GLU A 10 4.94 3.54 -6.60
CA GLU A 10 4.85 5.00 -6.51
C GLU A 10 5.02 5.65 -7.88
N LYS A 11 6.03 5.23 -8.66
CA LYS A 11 6.23 5.71 -10.03
C LYS A 11 5.02 5.41 -10.92
N LEU A 12 4.50 4.18 -10.88
CA LEU A 12 3.30 3.80 -11.63
C LEU A 12 2.05 4.60 -11.23
N ILE A 13 1.94 5.03 -9.97
CA ILE A 13 0.87 5.91 -9.49
C ILE A 13 0.97 7.28 -10.14
N LEU A 14 2.15 7.90 -10.09
CA LEU A 14 2.40 9.21 -10.68
C LEU A 14 2.23 9.20 -12.19
N ASP A 15 2.79 8.20 -12.87
CA ASP A 15 2.74 8.08 -14.33
C ASP A 15 1.31 7.86 -14.84
N SER A 16 0.51 7.04 -14.16
CA SER A 16 -0.88 6.84 -14.57
C SER A 16 -1.73 8.09 -14.33
N ALA A 17 -1.49 8.82 -13.24
CA ALA A 17 -2.18 10.07 -12.98
C ALA A 17 -1.83 11.14 -14.03
N ALA A 18 -0.55 11.20 -14.44
CA ALA A 18 -0.10 12.08 -15.52
C ALA A 18 -0.74 11.69 -16.87
N ALA A 19 -0.79 10.39 -17.19
CA ALA A 19 -1.41 9.87 -18.41
C ALA A 19 -2.93 10.13 -18.46
N GLU A 20 -3.64 10.00 -17.33
CA GLU A 20 -5.06 10.35 -17.23
C GLU A 20 -5.31 11.85 -17.40
N LYS A 21 -4.43 12.69 -16.84
CA LYS A 21 -4.49 14.15 -17.04
C LYS A 21 -4.27 14.52 -18.50
N GLU A 22 -3.29 13.92 -19.15
CA GLU A 22 -2.99 14.16 -20.57
C GLU A 22 -4.13 13.67 -21.48
N LYS A 23 -4.71 12.51 -21.18
CA LYS A 23 -5.92 12.02 -21.85
C LYS A 23 -7.04 13.06 -21.80
N LYS A 24 -7.33 13.60 -20.61
CA LYS A 24 -8.37 14.62 -20.45
C LYS A 24 -8.04 15.90 -21.21
N ARG A 25 -6.78 16.34 -21.18
CA ARG A 25 -6.30 17.51 -21.94
C ARG A 25 -6.56 17.35 -23.44
N LEU A 26 -6.23 16.17 -24.00
CA LEU A 26 -6.48 15.86 -25.41
C LEU A 26 -7.98 15.82 -25.73
N GLU A 27 -8.81 15.27 -24.84
CA GLU A 27 -10.27 15.26 -25.02
C GLU A 27 -10.86 16.68 -25.03
N ASP A 28 -10.40 17.55 -24.12
CA ASP A 28 -10.81 18.95 -24.05
C ASP A 28 -10.34 19.75 -25.28
N GLU A 29 -9.10 19.50 -25.77
CA GLU A 29 -8.55 20.12 -26.98
C GLU A 29 -9.35 19.74 -28.23
N ILE A 30 -9.74 18.47 -28.35
CA ILE A 30 -10.60 17.99 -29.45
C ILE A 30 -11.97 18.66 -29.40
N LEU A 31 -12.57 18.77 -28.22
CA LEU A 31 -13.87 19.43 -28.03
C LEU A 31 -13.82 20.91 -28.42
N ASP A 32 -12.77 21.62 -28.02
CA ASP A 32 -12.57 23.04 -28.36
C ASP A 32 -12.38 23.25 -29.87
N LEU A 33 -11.59 22.39 -30.52
CA LEU A 33 -11.38 22.43 -31.97
C LEU A 33 -12.66 22.14 -32.76
N LEU A 34 -13.49 21.21 -32.28
CA LEU A 34 -14.81 20.91 -32.86
C LEU A 34 -15.82 22.05 -32.64
N ALA A 35 -15.77 22.74 -31.49
CA ALA A 35 -16.67 23.83 -31.18
C ALA A 35 -16.36 25.13 -31.95
N LYS A 36 -15.09 25.35 -32.31
CA LYS A 36 -14.62 26.55 -33.03
C LYS A 36 -14.64 26.43 -34.55
N SER A 37 -14.93 25.25 -35.09
CA SER A 37 -14.98 25.04 -36.54
C SER A 37 -16.36 25.42 -37.11
N ASP A 38 -16.50 26.70 -37.49
CA ASP A 38 -17.72 27.23 -38.15
C ASP A 38 -17.78 26.95 -39.67
N ASP A 39 -16.63 26.72 -40.32
CA ASP A 39 -16.54 26.41 -41.75
C ASP A 39 -16.30 24.92 -42.01
N SER A 40 -16.77 24.42 -43.17
CA SER A 40 -16.65 23.05 -43.70
C SER A 40 -15.50 22.23 -43.06
N LEU A 41 -15.87 21.34 -42.13
CA LEU A 41 -14.94 20.44 -41.40
C LEU A 41 -14.01 19.64 -42.31
N LEU A 42 -14.38 19.45 -43.57
CA LEU A 42 -13.62 18.73 -44.60
C LEU A 42 -12.46 19.54 -45.19
N ASP A 43 -12.54 20.87 -45.19
CA ASP A 43 -11.52 21.74 -45.80
C ASP A 43 -10.37 22.09 -44.85
N ASN A 44 -10.55 21.82 -43.55
CA ASN A 44 -9.57 22.16 -42.53
C ASN A 44 -8.54 21.05 -42.34
N VAL A 45 -7.58 20.95 -43.26
CA VAL A 45 -6.50 19.94 -43.26
C VAL A 45 -5.76 19.89 -41.92
N LYS A 46 -5.55 21.05 -41.27
CA LYS A 46 -4.91 21.13 -39.93
C LYS A 46 -5.73 20.44 -38.84
N LEU A 47 -7.06 20.50 -38.91
CA LEU A 47 -7.93 19.83 -37.95
C LEU A 47 -7.82 18.31 -38.08
N VAL A 48 -7.79 17.81 -39.32
CA VAL A 48 -7.64 16.38 -39.60
C VAL A 48 -6.30 15.84 -39.10
N GLU A 49 -5.21 16.58 -39.34
CA GLU A 49 -3.87 16.22 -38.85
C GLU A 49 -3.82 16.19 -37.31
N THR A 50 -4.35 17.20 -36.63
CA THR A 50 -4.39 17.26 -35.15
C THR A 50 -5.27 16.16 -34.54
N LEU A 51 -6.39 15.81 -35.18
CA LEU A 51 -7.24 14.69 -34.75
C LEU A 51 -6.52 13.35 -34.91
N GLN A 52 -5.78 13.18 -36.00
CA GLN A 52 -5.05 11.95 -36.27
C GLN A 52 -3.87 11.76 -35.31
N THR A 53 -3.11 12.81 -35.00
CA THR A 53 -2.05 12.76 -33.99
C THR A 53 -2.60 12.53 -32.59
N SER A 54 -3.68 13.23 -32.21
CA SER A 54 -4.34 13.04 -30.91
C SER A 54 -4.90 11.64 -30.73
N LYS A 55 -5.50 11.05 -31.78
CA LYS A 55 -5.97 9.66 -31.79
C LYS A 55 -4.80 8.68 -31.60
N GLN A 56 -3.68 8.90 -32.27
CA GLN A 56 -2.49 8.07 -32.13
C GLN A 56 -1.97 8.12 -30.68
N THR A 57 -1.85 9.31 -30.10
CA THR A 57 -1.43 9.51 -28.70
C THR A 57 -2.41 8.89 -27.70
N GLN A 58 -3.72 9.01 -27.94
CA GLN A 58 -4.74 8.40 -27.08
C GLN A 58 -4.68 6.86 -27.10
N ILE A 59 -4.38 6.25 -28.25
CA ILE A 59 -4.15 4.80 -28.35
C ILE A 59 -2.92 4.40 -27.55
N GLN A 60 -1.82 5.16 -27.64
CA GLN A 60 -0.61 4.91 -26.86
C GLN A 60 -0.86 5.02 -25.35
N ILE A 61 -1.53 6.09 -24.91
CA ILE A 61 -1.91 6.30 -23.50
C ILE A 61 -2.78 5.13 -23.01
N LYS A 62 -3.74 4.68 -23.82
CA LYS A 62 -4.59 3.54 -23.45
C LYS A 62 -3.79 2.25 -23.26
N GLN A 63 -2.84 1.96 -24.16
CA GLN A 63 -1.96 0.79 -24.03
C GLN A 63 -1.07 0.90 -22.79
N GLN A 64 -0.51 2.09 -22.52
CA GLN A 64 0.32 2.34 -21.34
C GLN A 64 -0.47 2.14 -20.04
N LEU A 65 -1.71 2.66 -19.97
CA LEU A 65 -2.59 2.48 -18.81
C LEU A 65 -2.98 1.02 -18.60
N GLU A 66 -3.22 0.25 -19.68
CA GLU A 66 -3.52 -1.17 -19.58
C GLU A 66 -2.32 -1.98 -19.05
N GLN A 67 -1.11 -1.66 -19.52
CA GLN A 67 0.11 -2.28 -19.01
C GLN A 67 0.35 -1.91 -17.54
N ALA A 68 0.19 -0.64 -17.18
CA ALA A 68 0.31 -0.16 -15.80
C ALA A 68 -0.70 -0.85 -14.87
N ALA A 69 -1.94 -1.09 -15.34
CA ALA A 69 -2.95 -1.81 -14.58
C ALA A 69 -2.56 -3.28 -14.32
N LYS A 70 -1.99 -3.97 -15.31
CA LYS A 70 -1.48 -5.34 -15.15
C LYS A 70 -0.35 -5.39 -14.11
N THR A 71 0.65 -4.51 -14.23
CA THR A 71 1.76 -4.46 -13.27
C THR A 71 1.28 -4.08 -11.87
N ARG A 72 0.33 -3.14 -11.73
CA ARG A 72 -0.27 -2.83 -10.43
C ARG A 72 -0.99 -4.02 -9.81
N HIS A 73 -1.69 -4.81 -10.61
CA HIS A 73 -2.35 -6.01 -10.13
C HIS A 73 -1.34 -7.04 -9.59
N GLU A 74 -0.22 -7.23 -10.29
CA GLU A 74 0.87 -8.11 -9.83
C GLU A 74 1.49 -7.62 -8.52
N ILE A 75 1.76 -6.31 -8.41
CA ILE A 75 2.25 -5.69 -7.18
C ILE A 75 1.24 -5.85 -6.04
N ALA A 76 -0.05 -5.63 -6.31
CA ALA A 76 -1.11 -5.79 -5.32
C ALA A 76 -1.20 -7.24 -4.84
N ALA A 77 -1.09 -8.22 -5.74
CA ALA A 77 -1.07 -9.64 -5.38
C ALA A 77 0.16 -9.99 -4.52
N ALA A 78 1.33 -9.41 -4.80
CA ALA A 78 2.52 -9.58 -3.96
C ALA A 78 2.35 -8.95 -2.56
N ARG A 79 1.68 -7.80 -2.46
CA ARG A 79 1.38 -7.12 -1.18
C ARG A 79 0.36 -7.89 -0.35
N ASP A 80 -0.66 -8.46 -0.99
CA ASP A 80 -1.75 -9.15 -0.30
C ASP A 80 -1.26 -10.40 0.45
N GLN A 81 -0.14 -11.00 0.02
CA GLN A 81 0.52 -12.11 0.73
C GLN A 81 0.94 -11.73 2.16
N PHE A 82 1.21 -10.46 2.44
CA PHE A 82 1.61 -9.98 3.78
C PHE A 82 0.45 -9.36 4.57
N ARG A 83 -0.78 -9.40 4.03
CA ARG A 83 -1.95 -8.77 4.64
C ARG A 83 -2.31 -9.38 5.99
N GLU A 84 -2.11 -10.68 6.15
CA GLU A 84 -2.35 -11.37 7.42
C GLU A 84 -1.39 -10.88 8.52
N CYS A 85 -0.13 -10.56 8.20
CA CYS A 85 0.79 -9.92 9.14
C CYS A 85 0.29 -8.55 9.59
N ALA A 86 -0.19 -7.75 8.65
CA ALA A 86 -0.71 -6.42 8.94
C ALA A 86 -1.96 -6.49 9.83
N LYS A 87 -2.86 -7.45 9.59
CA LYS A 87 -4.01 -7.71 10.45
C LYS A 87 -3.58 -8.07 11.87
N ARG A 88 -2.65 -9.02 12.03
CA ARG A 88 -2.16 -9.43 13.35
C ARG A 88 -1.50 -8.27 14.09
N ALA A 89 -0.65 -7.49 13.43
CA ALA A 89 -0.03 -6.31 14.02
C ALA A 89 -1.08 -5.28 14.46
N SER A 90 -2.08 -5.00 13.62
CA SER A 90 -3.16 -4.08 13.98
C SER A 90 -3.92 -4.54 15.23
N ILE A 91 -4.26 -5.83 15.32
CA ILE A 91 -4.92 -6.39 16.50
C ILE A 91 -4.07 -6.20 17.75
N LEU A 92 -2.77 -6.52 17.68
CA LEU A 92 -1.86 -6.38 18.81
C LEU A 92 -1.73 -4.93 19.29
N PHE A 93 -1.70 -3.96 18.36
CA PHE A 93 -1.69 -2.54 18.75
C PHE A 93 -2.96 -2.14 19.49
N PHE A 94 -4.14 -2.57 19.02
CA PHE A 94 -5.39 -2.26 19.71
C PHE A 94 -5.51 -2.95 21.07
N VAL A 95 -4.98 -4.16 21.23
CA VAL A 95 -4.83 -4.80 22.55
C VAL A 95 -3.98 -3.94 23.50
N LEU A 96 -2.90 -3.31 23.01
CA LEU A 96 -2.11 -2.38 23.81
C LEU A 96 -2.86 -1.09 24.13
N ALA A 97 -3.65 -0.57 23.21
CA ALA A 97 -4.48 0.62 23.44
C ALA A 97 -5.57 0.35 24.49
N ASP A 98 -6.20 -0.82 24.44
CA ASP A 98 -7.23 -1.25 25.39
C ASP A 98 -6.69 -1.32 26.84
N LEU A 99 -5.37 -1.55 27.04
CA LEU A 99 -4.76 -1.57 28.37
C LEU A 99 -4.90 -0.24 29.13
N GLY A 100 -4.99 0.89 28.42
CA GLY A 100 -5.16 2.20 29.04
C GLY A 100 -6.49 2.34 29.80
N SER A 101 -7.47 1.48 29.52
CA SER A 101 -8.73 1.42 30.26
C SER A 101 -8.61 0.76 31.64
N ILE A 102 -7.58 -0.07 31.84
CA ILE A 102 -7.31 -0.75 33.12
C ILE A 102 -6.57 0.20 34.06
N ASP A 103 -5.53 0.85 33.54
CA ASP A 103 -4.74 1.83 34.26
C ASP A 103 -4.30 2.95 33.31
N THR A 104 -4.50 4.19 33.73
CA THR A 104 -4.12 5.39 32.97
C THR A 104 -2.64 5.46 32.62
N MET A 105 -1.77 4.75 33.35
CA MET A 105 -0.33 4.69 33.07
C MET A 105 0.01 3.78 31.88
N TYR A 106 -0.88 2.89 31.46
CA TYR A 106 -0.64 1.95 30.35
C TYR A 106 -0.97 2.59 29.00
N GLN A 107 -0.17 3.59 28.65
CA GLN A 107 -0.25 4.27 27.37
C GLN A 107 0.96 3.93 26.50
N PHE A 108 0.68 3.45 25.29
CA PHE A 108 1.70 3.07 24.32
C PHE A 108 1.56 3.97 23.08
N ALA A 109 2.66 4.65 22.74
CA ALA A 109 2.71 5.47 21.53
C ALA A 109 2.75 4.59 20.27
N LEU A 110 1.99 4.97 19.25
CA LEU A 110 2.00 4.30 17.95
C LEU A 110 3.40 4.30 17.33
N ASP A 111 4.14 5.40 17.45
CA ASP A 111 5.51 5.51 16.91
C ASP A 111 6.44 4.46 17.53
N SER A 112 6.34 4.23 18.84
CA SER A 112 7.12 3.19 19.52
C SER A 112 6.75 1.79 19.04
N TYR A 113 5.46 1.55 18.80
CA TYR A 113 4.97 0.30 18.24
C TYR A 113 5.46 0.06 16.81
N ILE A 114 5.48 1.09 15.97
CA ILE A 114 6.03 1.01 14.60
C ILE A 114 7.51 0.65 14.63
N VAL A 115 8.29 1.29 15.50
CA VAL A 115 9.72 0.96 15.68
C VAL A 115 9.89 -0.50 16.13
N LEU A 116 9.08 -0.98 17.08
CA LEU A 116 9.10 -2.37 17.51
C LEU A 116 8.76 -3.33 16.36
N PHE A 117 7.79 -3.00 15.52
CA PHE A 117 7.42 -3.80 14.36
C PHE A 117 8.55 -3.82 13.31
N GLN A 118 9.22 -2.70 13.05
CA GLN A 118 10.38 -2.65 12.15
C GLN A 118 11.55 -3.52 12.66
N ILE A 119 11.82 -3.51 13.96
CA ILE A 119 12.80 -4.40 14.59
C ILE A 119 12.37 -5.86 14.41
N SER A 120 11.07 -6.13 14.53
CA SER A 120 10.49 -7.47 14.36
C SER A 120 10.69 -8.00 12.96
N ILE A 121 10.46 -7.18 11.95
CA ILE A 121 10.69 -7.53 10.54
C ILE A 121 12.15 -7.93 10.32
N LYS A 122 13.10 -7.11 10.81
CA LYS A 122 14.53 -7.34 10.62
C LYS A 122 15.00 -8.62 11.33
N ARG A 123 14.68 -8.79 12.61
CA ARG A 123 15.16 -9.93 13.42
C ARG A 123 14.49 -11.26 13.07
N SER A 124 13.25 -11.24 12.61
CA SER A 124 12.57 -12.46 12.17
C SER A 124 13.11 -12.98 10.84
N ALA A 125 13.65 -12.10 9.98
CA ALA A 125 14.28 -12.50 8.72
C ALA A 125 15.54 -13.37 8.94
N GLU A 126 16.28 -13.14 10.04
CA GLU A 126 17.47 -13.93 10.39
C GLU A 126 17.16 -15.38 10.77
N LYS A 127 15.90 -15.68 11.12
CA LYS A 127 15.47 -17.01 11.57
C LYS A 127 14.92 -17.91 10.45
N ILE A 128 14.83 -17.40 9.24
CA ILE A 128 14.23 -18.12 8.11
C ILE A 128 15.33 -18.76 7.28
N HIS A 129 15.13 -20.03 6.93
CA HIS A 129 16.02 -20.81 6.08
C HIS A 129 15.38 -21.20 4.74
N THR A 130 14.11 -20.85 4.54
CA THR A 130 13.30 -21.24 3.38
C THR A 130 12.70 -20.01 2.68
N ASP A 131 12.66 -20.00 1.35
CA ASP A 131 12.09 -18.90 0.54
C ASP A 131 10.55 -18.86 0.49
N SER A 132 9.85 -19.54 1.40
CA SER A 132 8.38 -19.60 1.41
C SER A 132 7.77 -18.35 2.06
N VAL A 133 6.92 -17.64 1.33
CA VAL A 133 6.22 -16.44 1.85
C VAL A 133 5.25 -16.79 3.00
N ALA A 134 4.60 -17.96 2.93
CA ALA A 134 3.70 -18.40 4.00
C ALA A 134 4.47 -18.67 5.31
N GLU A 135 5.65 -19.28 5.22
CA GLU A 135 6.53 -19.48 6.36
C GLU A 135 7.04 -18.14 6.92
N ARG A 136 7.41 -17.21 6.02
CA ARG A 136 7.82 -15.85 6.38
C ARG A 136 6.76 -15.12 7.21
N VAL A 137 5.49 -15.23 6.80
CA VAL A 137 4.33 -14.63 7.48
C VAL A 137 4.17 -15.21 8.88
N ASN A 138 4.19 -16.54 9.02
CA ASN A 138 4.03 -17.20 10.32
C ASN A 138 5.17 -16.86 11.29
N VAL A 139 6.42 -16.94 10.83
CA VAL A 139 7.60 -16.61 11.65
C VAL A 139 7.58 -15.15 12.09
N LEU A 140 7.17 -14.22 11.21
CA LEU A 140 7.02 -12.81 11.57
C LEU A 140 5.95 -12.62 12.65
N ASN A 141 4.79 -13.26 12.48
CA ASN A 141 3.69 -13.16 13.43
C ASN A 141 4.06 -13.70 14.81
N ASP A 142 4.71 -14.86 14.88
CA ASP A 142 5.13 -15.47 16.14
C ASP A 142 6.19 -14.61 16.83
N TRP A 143 7.18 -14.15 16.07
CA TRP A 143 8.25 -13.32 16.60
C TRP A 143 7.74 -11.98 17.11
N HIS A 144 6.85 -11.34 16.33
CA HIS A 144 6.28 -10.05 16.70
C HIS A 144 5.36 -10.18 17.92
N THR A 145 4.52 -11.22 17.97
CA THR A 145 3.67 -11.52 19.13
C THR A 145 4.49 -11.69 20.41
N GLY A 146 5.56 -12.48 20.36
CA GLY A 146 6.47 -12.66 21.50
C GLY A 146 7.19 -11.37 21.91
N SER A 147 7.57 -10.54 20.94
CA SER A 147 8.27 -9.28 21.20
C SER A 147 7.36 -8.22 21.79
N VAL A 148 6.11 -8.12 21.32
CA VAL A 148 5.08 -7.28 21.95
C VAL A 148 4.84 -7.73 23.38
N TYR A 149 4.66 -9.04 23.60
CA TYR A 149 4.43 -9.58 24.94
C TYR A 149 5.58 -9.25 25.90
N SER A 150 6.82 -9.54 25.49
CA SER A 150 8.01 -9.30 26.32
C SER A 150 8.23 -7.81 26.58
N ASN A 151 8.04 -6.94 25.57
CA ASN A 151 8.21 -5.51 25.72
C ASN A 151 7.16 -4.89 26.67
N THR A 152 5.90 -5.30 26.55
CA THR A 152 4.81 -4.80 27.40
C THR A 152 4.92 -5.32 28.83
N CYS A 153 5.26 -6.60 29.01
CA CYS A 153 5.41 -7.20 30.35
C CYS A 153 6.55 -6.58 31.18
N ARG A 154 7.50 -5.85 30.55
CA ARG A 154 8.53 -5.08 31.27
C ARG A 154 7.96 -3.82 31.95
N GLY A 155 6.92 -3.22 31.38
CA GLY A 155 6.27 -2.02 31.91
C GLY A 155 5.01 -2.30 32.75
N LEU A 156 4.55 -3.55 32.77
CA LEU A 156 3.28 -3.94 33.38
C LEU A 156 3.46 -4.45 34.82
N PHE A 157 2.53 -4.11 35.72
CA PHE A 157 2.48 -4.69 37.06
C PHE A 157 2.20 -6.20 37.00
N GLU A 158 2.79 -6.97 37.92
CA GLU A 158 2.68 -8.43 37.95
C GLU A 158 1.22 -8.92 37.90
N LYS A 159 0.34 -8.27 38.66
CA LYS A 159 -1.10 -8.58 38.71
C LYS A 159 -1.82 -8.50 37.35
N HIS A 160 -1.32 -7.70 36.40
CA HIS A 160 -1.97 -7.48 35.11
C HIS A 160 -1.35 -8.32 33.98
N LYS A 161 -0.22 -9.00 34.20
CA LYS A 161 0.46 -9.82 33.18
C LYS A 161 -0.40 -10.97 32.67
N LEU A 162 -1.07 -11.68 33.59
CA LEU A 162 -1.97 -12.78 33.22
C LEU A 162 -3.16 -12.27 32.39
N LEU A 163 -3.75 -11.14 32.79
CA LEU A 163 -4.85 -10.51 32.07
C LEU A 163 -4.44 -10.10 30.66
N PHE A 164 -3.24 -9.53 30.50
CA PHE A 164 -2.71 -9.17 29.19
C PHE A 164 -2.48 -10.39 28.29
N SER A 165 -1.90 -11.49 28.80
CA SER A 165 -1.76 -12.75 28.05
C SER A 165 -3.11 -13.28 27.56
N PHE A 166 -4.13 -13.24 28.42
CA PHE A 166 -5.48 -13.63 28.04
C PHE A 166 -6.06 -12.71 26.97
N HIS A 167 -5.89 -11.40 27.11
CA HIS A 167 -6.39 -10.43 26.14
C HIS A 167 -5.74 -10.60 24.74
N MET A 168 -4.43 -10.91 24.69
CA MET A 168 -3.70 -11.19 23.44
C MET A 168 -4.09 -12.49 22.74
N THR A 169 -4.65 -13.46 23.47
CA THR A 169 -5.01 -14.79 22.93
C THR A 169 -6.47 -14.87 22.50
N VAL A 170 -7.35 -14.09 23.15
CA VAL A 170 -8.76 -14.00 22.79
C VAL A 170 -8.99 -13.17 21.51
N ARG A 171 -8.08 -12.22 21.22
CA ARG A 171 -8.12 -11.33 20.05
C ARG A 171 -7.27 -11.85 18.89
#